data_AF-D8IBB6-F1
#
_entry.id   AF-D8IBB6-F1
#
_cell.length_a   1.000
_cell.length_b   1.000
_cell.length_c   1.000
_cell.angle_alpha   90.00
_cell.angle_beta   90.00
_cell.angle_gamma   90.00
#
_symmetry.space_group_name_H-M   'P 1'
#
loop_
_entity.id
_entity.type
_entity.pdbx_description
1 polymer ?
#
loop_
_entity_poly.entity_id
_entity_poly.type
_entity_poly.pdbx_seq_one_letter_code
_entity_poly.pdbx_strand_id
1 'polypeptide(L)'
;MVGLILVSDSNEFVRALQKYVNQVSKISAACSGGIEEGLLGTNYNDIYNVINDNYTDDGVIIFFDSKEALANCKKAIDMLDKEKQKNVRISFAPIVEGAMIAASEVSLNKKINDIEEKLNNLEKKYFSENIQENLKDYIKQEYTVKLKNGFHARPIFMFMNMVSKNNCSVYITNKTKNKNIVCADSMSKISLLNIQKDDVVEVYVKGDNNQVLREFFKDLFGGKFDFSDNEAKKVYTVNSDFEIVCEGKVSGLAKYVDLDIKIGYEEQRDIDVKAEKEKFVYAIETVRKEILKQKKKMEEKKVSNDASFIFDSHLSMLLDEAVINDVDSLLDTSKHTALYLYTNIMQNMYDCFNEFDDLYMVERKYDIQDILNQVLSVMLDKKIQLPDDKDIILISDNIYVSNIANFSNNIKGVISLNGSSISHSAILLKELNMPYIVYKDAKKFDGRNIVIDTNNKDIIYLNN
;
A
#
# COMPACT_ATOMS: atom_id res chain seq x y z
N MET A 1 8.89 -4.91 -42.10
CA MET A 1 7.79 -5.58 -41.38
C MET A 1 8.14 -5.57 -39.90
N VAL A 2 7.17 -5.38 -39.01
CA VAL A 2 7.40 -5.34 -37.56
C VAL A 2 8.12 -6.62 -37.09
N GLY A 3 9.22 -6.45 -36.35
CA GLY A 3 9.99 -7.55 -35.78
C GLY A 3 9.30 -8.14 -34.54
N LEU A 4 9.42 -9.45 -34.33
CA LEU A 4 8.86 -10.15 -33.17
C LEU A 4 9.99 -10.80 -32.37
N ILE A 5 10.03 -10.53 -31.07
CA ILE A 5 11.03 -11.10 -30.16
C ILE A 5 10.32 -11.81 -29.01
N LEU A 6 10.70 -13.06 -28.78
CA LEU A 6 10.18 -13.89 -27.70
C LEU A 6 11.26 -14.01 -26.63
N VAL A 7 10.94 -13.69 -25.39
CA VAL A 7 11.87 -13.76 -24.26
C VAL A 7 11.31 -14.70 -23.20
N SER A 8 12.13 -15.62 -22.70
CA SER A 8 11.75 -16.53 -21.62
C SER A 8 12.92 -16.88 -20.75
N ASP A 9 12.68 -17.21 -19.49
CA ASP A 9 13.70 -17.84 -18.66
C ASP A 9 14.10 -19.22 -19.19
N SER A 10 13.25 -19.91 -19.96
CA SER A 10 13.54 -21.22 -20.55
C SER A 10 13.90 -21.13 -22.03
N ASN A 11 15.16 -21.41 -22.36
CA ASN A 11 15.62 -21.52 -23.75
C ASN A 11 14.84 -22.59 -24.53
N GLU A 12 14.56 -23.74 -23.92
CA GLU A 12 13.82 -24.82 -24.58
C GLU A 12 12.39 -24.39 -24.95
N PHE A 13 11.70 -23.75 -24.01
CA PHE A 13 10.34 -23.27 -24.22
C PHE A 13 10.30 -22.17 -25.29
N VAL A 14 11.16 -21.16 -25.20
CA VAL A 14 11.13 -20.04 -26.15
C VAL A 14 11.51 -20.47 -27.56
N ARG A 15 12.43 -21.44 -27.69
CA ARG A 15 12.79 -22.04 -28.99
C ARG A 15 11.66 -22.89 -29.56
N ALA A 16 10.94 -23.63 -28.72
CA ALA A 16 9.77 -24.37 -29.15
C ALA A 16 8.66 -23.41 -29.63
N LEU A 17 8.40 -22.34 -28.88
CA LEU A 17 7.45 -21.31 -29.25
C LEU A 17 7.86 -20.58 -30.54
N GLN A 18 9.14 -20.21 -30.68
CA GLN A 18 9.69 -19.62 -31.91
C GLN A 18 9.41 -20.52 -33.12
N LYS A 19 9.71 -21.82 -33.03
CA LYS A 19 9.44 -22.79 -34.10
C LYS A 19 7.94 -22.85 -34.43
N TYR A 20 7.09 -22.87 -33.41
CA TYR A 20 5.64 -22.91 -33.57
C TYR A 20 5.11 -21.65 -34.28
N VAL A 21 5.49 -20.46 -33.82
CA VAL A 21 5.12 -19.18 -34.43
C VAL A 21 5.57 -19.13 -35.89
N ASN A 22 6.82 -19.52 -36.17
CA ASN A 22 7.37 -19.52 -37.52
C ASN A 22 6.62 -20.48 -38.46
N GLN A 23 6.23 -21.67 -37.98
CA GLN A 23 5.51 -22.66 -38.78
C GLN A 23 4.09 -22.21 -39.10
N VAL A 24 3.38 -21.63 -38.13
CA VAL A 24 1.96 -21.30 -38.32
C VAL A 24 1.77 -19.98 -39.09
N SER A 25 2.57 -18.96 -38.78
CA SER A 25 2.40 -17.62 -39.37
C SER A 25 3.27 -17.36 -40.61
N LYS A 26 4.30 -18.18 -40.85
CA LYS A 26 5.39 -17.93 -41.81
C LYS A 26 6.17 -16.63 -41.57
N ILE A 27 6.03 -16.01 -40.39
CA ILE A 27 6.84 -14.87 -39.94
C ILE A 27 7.98 -15.39 -39.09
N SER A 28 9.19 -14.87 -39.31
CA SER A 28 10.34 -15.20 -38.48
C SER A 28 10.31 -14.36 -37.19
N ALA A 29 10.04 -15.01 -36.07
CA ALA A 29 10.28 -14.43 -34.75
C ALA A 29 11.72 -14.74 -34.31
N ALA A 30 12.36 -13.79 -33.63
CA ALA A 30 13.60 -14.02 -32.90
C ALA A 30 13.31 -14.39 -31.45
N CYS A 31 14.28 -14.96 -30.75
CA CYS A 31 14.10 -15.27 -29.33
C CYS A 31 15.39 -15.19 -28.52
N SER A 32 15.23 -14.90 -27.23
CA SER A 32 16.29 -14.96 -26.22
C SER A 32 15.77 -15.71 -25.00
N GLY A 33 16.58 -16.58 -24.42
CA GLY A 33 16.21 -17.29 -23.20
C GLY A 33 17.27 -18.27 -22.74
N GLY A 34 17.26 -18.55 -21.43
CA GLY A 34 18.33 -19.23 -20.73
C GLY A 34 19.58 -18.36 -20.56
N ILE A 35 20.37 -18.65 -19.52
CA ILE A 35 21.68 -18.03 -19.29
C ILE A 35 22.84 -18.93 -19.74
N GLU A 36 22.66 -20.25 -19.62
CA GLU A 36 23.57 -21.31 -20.05
C GLU A 36 22.73 -22.52 -20.49
N GLU A 37 23.34 -23.51 -21.15
CA GLU A 37 22.61 -24.73 -21.57
C GLU A 37 21.97 -25.43 -20.36
N GLY A 38 20.63 -25.52 -20.37
CA GLY A 38 19.84 -26.18 -19.33
C GLY A 38 19.54 -25.34 -18.08
N LEU A 39 20.02 -24.09 -17.99
CA LEU A 39 19.73 -23.20 -16.87
C LEU A 39 18.67 -22.16 -17.23
N LEU A 40 17.69 -22.02 -16.33
CA LEU A 40 16.67 -20.99 -16.41
C LEU A 40 17.27 -19.60 -16.12
N GLY A 41 16.82 -18.60 -16.87
CA GLY A 41 17.12 -17.19 -16.64
C GLY A 41 17.14 -16.39 -17.94
N THR A 42 17.33 -15.08 -17.82
CA THR A 42 17.42 -14.15 -18.95
C THR A 42 18.60 -13.19 -18.80
N ASN A 43 19.18 -12.78 -19.92
CA ASN A 43 20.33 -11.87 -19.95
C ASN A 43 20.00 -10.65 -20.81
N TYR A 44 20.05 -9.46 -20.21
CA TYR A 44 19.72 -8.21 -20.91
C TYR A 44 20.69 -7.89 -22.06
N ASN A 45 21.95 -8.35 -22.02
CA ASN A 45 22.87 -8.18 -23.14
C ASN A 45 22.46 -9.02 -24.35
N ASP A 46 22.00 -10.25 -24.11
CA ASP A 46 21.52 -11.13 -25.19
C ASP A 46 20.23 -10.59 -25.79
N ILE A 47 19.32 -10.08 -24.95
CA ILE A 47 18.10 -9.42 -25.42
C ILE A 47 18.43 -8.15 -26.22
N TYR A 48 19.38 -7.33 -25.76
CA TYR A 48 19.83 -6.13 -26.48
C TYR A 48 20.39 -6.47 -27.86
N ASN A 49 21.21 -7.51 -27.96
CA ASN A 49 21.74 -7.99 -29.24
C ASN A 49 20.62 -8.48 -30.15
N VAL A 50 19.70 -9.30 -29.63
CA VAL A 50 18.55 -9.80 -30.39
C VAL A 50 17.66 -8.66 -30.88
N ILE A 51 17.46 -7.60 -30.09
CA ILE A 51 16.72 -6.40 -30.54
C ILE A 51 17.46 -5.72 -31.68
N ASN A 52 18.76 -5.49 -31.57
CA ASN A 52 19.52 -4.82 -32.63
C ASN A 52 19.56 -5.62 -33.93
N ASP A 53 19.73 -6.94 -33.84
CA ASP A 53 19.80 -7.84 -35.00
C ASP A 53 18.46 -7.97 -35.74
N ASN A 54 17.35 -7.73 -35.04
CA ASN A 54 15.99 -7.88 -35.57
C ASN A 54 15.21 -6.55 -35.63
N TYR A 55 15.90 -5.43 -35.43
CA TYR A 55 15.29 -4.11 -35.51
C TYR A 55 14.86 -3.81 -36.94
N THR A 56 13.66 -3.22 -37.09
CA THR A 56 13.15 -2.76 -38.38
C THR A 56 12.60 -1.34 -38.23
N ASP A 57 12.54 -0.58 -39.32
CA ASP A 57 11.94 0.75 -39.32
C ASP A 57 10.42 0.73 -39.01
N ASP A 58 9.78 -0.42 -39.20
CA ASP A 58 8.38 -0.65 -38.82
C ASP A 58 8.21 -0.95 -37.31
N GLY A 59 9.32 -1.11 -36.59
CA GLY A 59 9.37 -1.36 -35.14
C GLY A 59 9.52 -2.83 -34.76
N VAL A 60 9.51 -3.09 -33.45
CA VAL A 60 9.70 -4.40 -32.82
C VAL A 60 8.75 -4.57 -31.65
N ILE A 61 8.13 -5.75 -31.53
CA ILE A 61 7.32 -6.13 -30.36
C ILE A 61 8.00 -7.29 -29.62
N ILE A 62 8.19 -7.12 -28.32
CA ILE A 62 8.78 -8.09 -27.41
C ILE A 62 7.69 -8.74 -26.56
N PHE A 63 7.70 -10.06 -26.48
CA PHE A 63 6.84 -10.86 -25.61
C PHE A 63 7.69 -11.56 -24.55
N PHE A 64 7.15 -11.75 -23.35
CA PHE A 64 7.86 -12.33 -22.22
C PHE A 64 6.92 -13.21 -21.38
N ASP A 65 7.49 -14.10 -20.56
CA ASP A 65 6.73 -15.03 -19.70
C ASP A 65 6.93 -14.82 -18.19
N SER A 66 7.97 -14.09 -17.77
CA SER A 66 8.31 -13.89 -16.36
C SER A 66 8.62 -12.43 -16.01
N LYS A 67 8.51 -12.10 -14.72
CA LYS A 67 8.87 -10.76 -14.19
C LYS A 67 10.37 -10.46 -14.38
N GLU A 68 11.21 -11.48 -14.33
CA GLU A 68 12.66 -11.33 -14.52
C GLU A 68 12.99 -11.03 -15.99
N ALA A 69 12.37 -11.77 -16.92
CA ALA A 69 12.44 -11.51 -18.35
C ALA A 69 11.99 -10.08 -18.68
N LEU A 70 10.89 -9.60 -18.08
CA LEU A 70 10.43 -8.21 -18.23
C LEU A 70 11.49 -7.19 -17.77
N ALA A 71 12.08 -7.39 -16.60
CA ALA A 71 13.11 -6.50 -16.08
C ALA A 71 14.34 -6.43 -17.00
N ASN A 72 14.75 -7.57 -17.56
CA ASN A 72 15.87 -7.64 -18.50
C ASN A 72 15.54 -7.08 -19.88
N CYS A 73 14.29 -7.19 -20.35
CA CYS A 73 13.82 -6.52 -21.56
C CYS A 73 13.88 -5.00 -21.42
N LYS A 74 13.41 -4.44 -20.29
CA LYS A 74 13.47 -3.00 -20.03
C LYS A 74 14.91 -2.49 -20.06
N LYS A 75 15.82 -3.15 -19.33
CA LYS A 75 17.27 -2.82 -19.35
C LYS A 75 17.86 -2.86 -20.76
N ALA A 76 17.50 -3.87 -21.56
CA ALA A 76 17.97 -4.00 -22.94
C ALA A 76 17.45 -2.85 -23.82
N ILE A 77 16.20 -2.42 -23.65
CA ILE A 77 15.64 -1.27 -24.38
C ILE A 77 16.33 0.03 -23.96
N ASP A 78 16.58 0.22 -22.66
CA ASP A 78 17.23 1.43 -22.12
C ASP A 78 18.65 1.64 -22.70
N MET A 79 19.29 0.56 -23.13
CA MET A 79 20.61 0.58 -23.78
C MET A 79 20.56 0.98 -25.27
N LEU A 80 19.39 0.97 -25.92
CA LEU A 80 19.25 1.35 -27.33
C LEU A 80 19.34 2.87 -27.52
N ASP A 81 19.67 3.29 -28.74
CA ASP A 81 19.55 4.70 -29.14
C ASP A 81 18.11 5.21 -28.98
N LYS A 82 17.94 6.46 -28.53
CA LYS A 82 16.62 7.08 -28.26
C LYS A 82 15.64 7.01 -29.42
N GLU A 83 16.13 7.01 -30.66
CA GLU A 83 15.27 6.87 -31.85
C GLU A 83 14.73 5.45 -32.00
N LYS A 84 15.53 4.42 -31.70
CA LYS A 84 15.09 3.02 -31.74
C LYS A 84 14.13 2.69 -30.59
N GLN A 85 14.39 3.22 -29.39
CA GLN A 85 13.54 2.98 -28.20
C GLN A 85 12.06 3.28 -28.47
N LYS A 86 11.78 4.38 -29.19
CA LYS A 86 10.41 4.79 -29.54
C LYS A 86 9.65 3.76 -30.39
N ASN A 87 10.35 2.88 -31.08
CA ASN A 87 9.81 1.88 -32.00
C ASN A 87 9.92 0.45 -31.47
N VAL A 88 10.35 0.26 -30.22
CA VAL A 88 10.30 -1.03 -29.52
C VAL A 88 9.13 -1.01 -28.53
N ARG A 89 8.31 -2.06 -28.53
CA ARG A 89 7.13 -2.22 -27.66
C ARG A 89 7.24 -3.52 -26.88
N ILE A 90 6.79 -3.50 -25.62
CA ILE A 90 6.63 -4.71 -24.81
C ILE A 90 5.15 -5.03 -24.75
N SER A 91 4.78 -6.27 -25.10
CA SER A 91 3.41 -6.77 -25.00
C SER A 91 3.20 -7.48 -23.66
N PHE A 92 2.15 -7.09 -22.94
CA PHE A 92 1.71 -7.76 -21.69
C PHE A 92 0.69 -8.87 -21.94
N ALA A 93 0.29 -9.09 -23.19
CA ALA A 93 -0.53 -10.24 -23.56
C ALA A 93 0.21 -11.57 -23.27
N PRO A 94 -0.52 -12.66 -22.91
CA PRO A 94 0.09 -13.98 -22.69
C PRO A 94 1.02 -14.38 -23.84
N ILE A 95 2.25 -14.81 -23.52
CA ILE A 95 3.35 -14.93 -24.50
C ILE A 95 2.97 -15.77 -25.73
N VAL A 96 2.23 -16.86 -25.55
CA VAL A 96 1.87 -17.78 -26.65
C VAL A 96 0.81 -17.15 -27.56
N GLU A 97 -0.34 -16.76 -27.00
CA GLU A 97 -1.45 -16.20 -27.75
C GLU A 97 -1.12 -14.82 -28.34
N GLY A 98 -0.42 -13.99 -27.57
CA GLY A 98 0.08 -12.69 -27.99
C GLY A 98 1.02 -12.81 -29.18
N ALA A 99 2.02 -13.69 -29.11
CA ALA A 99 2.96 -13.90 -30.21
C ALA A 99 2.26 -14.40 -31.48
N MET A 100 1.28 -15.30 -31.35
CA MET A 100 0.52 -15.83 -32.49
C MET A 100 -0.36 -14.78 -33.16
N ILE A 101 -1.07 -13.97 -32.36
CA ILE A 101 -1.89 -12.86 -32.88
C ILE A 101 -0.98 -11.85 -33.56
N ALA A 102 0.12 -11.44 -32.92
CA ALA A 102 1.05 -10.50 -33.51
C ALA A 102 1.64 -11.03 -34.82
N ALA A 103 2.07 -12.28 -34.86
CA ALA A 103 2.61 -12.89 -36.08
C ALA A 103 1.56 -12.96 -37.21
N SER A 104 0.30 -13.25 -36.89
CA SER A 104 -0.80 -13.18 -37.85
C SER A 104 -0.98 -11.75 -38.39
N GLU A 105 -1.03 -10.74 -37.52
CA GLU A 105 -1.21 -9.35 -37.95
C GLU A 105 0.01 -8.82 -38.75
N VAL A 106 1.22 -9.21 -38.36
CA VAL A 106 2.45 -8.91 -39.11
C VAL A 106 2.40 -9.52 -40.51
N SER A 107 1.90 -10.76 -40.64
CA SER A 107 1.72 -11.40 -41.96
C SER A 107 0.72 -10.66 -42.87
N LEU A 108 -0.19 -9.90 -42.26
CA LEU A 108 -1.15 -9.03 -42.95
C LEU A 108 -0.62 -7.60 -43.18
N ASN A 109 0.68 -7.36 -42.94
CA ASN A 109 1.34 -6.05 -43.05
C ASN A 109 0.65 -4.94 -42.24
N LYS A 110 0.14 -5.26 -41.04
CA LYS A 110 -0.42 -4.27 -40.13
C LYS A 110 0.66 -3.42 -39.48
N LYS A 111 0.30 -2.19 -39.13
CA LYS A 111 1.19 -1.25 -38.43
C LYS A 111 1.31 -1.65 -36.96
N ILE A 112 2.46 -1.38 -36.35
CA ILE A 112 2.75 -1.73 -34.95
C ILE A 112 1.66 -1.25 -33.97
N ASN A 113 1.10 -0.06 -34.17
CA ASN A 113 0.03 0.48 -33.31
C ASN A 113 -1.28 -0.34 -33.39
N ASP A 114 -1.65 -0.85 -34.57
CA ASP A 114 -2.87 -1.66 -34.75
C ASP A 114 -2.70 -3.03 -34.08
N ILE A 115 -1.47 -3.56 -34.13
CA ILE A 115 -1.10 -4.82 -33.48
C ILE A 115 -1.13 -4.64 -31.96
N GLU A 116 -0.55 -3.55 -31.46
CA GLU A 116 -0.54 -3.19 -30.04
C GLU A 116 -1.96 -3.04 -29.48
N GLU A 117 -2.88 -2.37 -30.20
CA GLU A 117 -4.27 -2.24 -29.77
C GLU A 117 -4.96 -3.61 -29.63
N LYS A 118 -4.75 -4.52 -30.59
CA LYS A 118 -5.30 -5.89 -30.51
C LYS A 118 -4.74 -6.67 -29.33
N LEU A 119 -3.44 -6.55 -29.07
CA LEU A 119 -2.78 -7.20 -27.93
C LEU A 119 -3.29 -6.65 -26.59
N ASN A 120 -3.48 -5.34 -26.48
CA ASN A 120 -4.03 -4.70 -25.28
C ASN A 120 -5.49 -5.12 -25.04
N ASN A 121 -6.27 -5.33 -26.09
CA ASN A 121 -7.63 -5.87 -25.96
C ASN A 121 -7.62 -7.34 -25.53
N LEU A 122 -6.66 -8.14 -26.01
CA LEU A 122 -6.47 -9.51 -25.54
C LEU A 122 -6.10 -9.53 -24.07
N GLU A 123 -5.17 -8.67 -23.65
CA GLU A 123 -4.79 -8.48 -22.26
C GLU A 123 -6.03 -8.17 -21.40
N LYS A 124 -6.80 -7.13 -21.76
CA LYS A 124 -8.06 -6.79 -21.09
C LYS A 124 -9.01 -7.98 -21.06
N LYS A 125 -9.16 -8.74 -22.14
CA LYS A 125 -10.01 -9.93 -22.20
C LYS A 125 -9.56 -11.02 -21.23
N TYR A 126 -8.26 -11.32 -21.13
CA TYR A 126 -7.75 -12.28 -20.15
C TYR A 126 -7.93 -11.79 -18.71
N PHE A 127 -7.83 -10.48 -18.47
CA PHE A 127 -8.09 -9.89 -17.14
C PHE A 127 -9.58 -9.68 -16.81
N SER A 128 -10.47 -9.61 -17.80
CA SER A 128 -11.90 -9.27 -17.63
C SER A 128 -12.86 -10.44 -17.85
N GLU A 129 -12.61 -11.34 -18.80
CA GLU A 129 -13.65 -12.23 -19.35
C GLU A 129 -13.61 -13.69 -18.89
N ASN A 130 -12.70 -14.13 -18.02
CA ASN A 130 -12.62 -15.56 -17.67
C ASN A 130 -12.54 -15.89 -16.18
N ILE A 131 -13.17 -15.07 -15.32
CA ILE A 131 -13.29 -15.44 -13.90
C ILE A 131 -14.38 -16.53 -13.71
N GLN A 132 -15.53 -16.45 -14.39
CA GLN A 132 -16.62 -17.41 -14.15
C GLN A 132 -16.34 -18.84 -14.66
N GLU A 133 -15.65 -19.04 -15.79
CA GLU A 133 -15.27 -20.39 -16.24
C GLU A 133 -14.11 -21.00 -15.43
N ASN A 134 -13.17 -20.17 -14.95
CA ASN A 134 -12.02 -20.61 -14.14
C ASN A 134 -12.36 -20.91 -12.68
N LEU A 135 -13.55 -20.51 -12.20
CA LEU A 135 -14.00 -20.75 -10.84
C LEU A 135 -14.77 -22.08 -10.65
N LYS A 136 -14.94 -22.90 -11.69
CA LYS A 136 -15.68 -24.18 -11.60
C LYS A 136 -15.12 -25.14 -10.54
N ASP A 137 -13.80 -25.13 -10.34
CA ASP A 137 -13.11 -25.96 -9.36
C ASP A 137 -13.01 -25.31 -7.97
N TYR A 138 -13.56 -24.11 -7.78
CA TYR A 138 -13.50 -23.39 -6.51
C TYR A 138 -14.71 -23.74 -5.66
N ILE A 139 -14.49 -23.88 -4.35
CA ILE A 139 -15.59 -24.00 -3.40
C ILE A 139 -16.18 -22.61 -3.22
N LYS A 140 -17.41 -22.46 -3.74
CA LYS A 140 -18.21 -21.24 -3.63
C LYS A 140 -18.99 -21.24 -2.32
N GLN A 141 -18.91 -20.14 -1.57
CA GLN A 141 -19.70 -19.92 -0.36
C GLN A 141 -20.18 -18.47 -0.26
N GLU A 142 -21.41 -18.30 0.22
CA GLU A 142 -22.01 -16.98 0.49
C GLU A 142 -21.96 -16.66 1.98
N TYR A 143 -21.69 -15.41 2.29
CA TYR A 143 -21.69 -14.89 3.66
C TYR A 143 -22.50 -13.61 3.73
N THR A 144 -23.37 -13.50 4.73
CA THR A 144 -24.00 -12.22 5.09
C THR A 144 -23.08 -11.47 6.02
N VAL A 145 -22.72 -10.25 5.67
CA VAL A 145 -21.81 -9.42 6.46
C VAL A 145 -22.54 -8.87 7.68
N LYS A 146 -22.15 -9.32 8.87
CA LYS A 146 -22.69 -8.85 10.16
C LYS A 146 -21.78 -7.86 10.88
N LEU A 147 -20.60 -7.59 10.33
CA LEU A 147 -19.68 -6.55 10.79
C LEU A 147 -20.39 -5.19 10.82
N LYS A 148 -20.45 -4.56 12.00
CA LYS A 148 -21.15 -3.28 12.18
C LYS A 148 -20.67 -2.19 11.22
N ASN A 149 -19.36 -2.12 11.00
CA ASN A 149 -18.71 -1.12 10.15
C ASN A 149 -18.37 -1.65 8.75
N GLY A 150 -19.05 -2.70 8.28
CA GLY A 150 -18.80 -3.32 6.98
C GLY A 150 -17.42 -3.98 6.85
N PHE A 151 -17.04 -4.33 5.62
CA PHE A 151 -15.78 -5.03 5.31
C PHE A 151 -14.68 -4.01 4.93
N HIS A 152 -14.22 -3.27 5.94
CA HIS A 152 -13.19 -2.22 5.82
C HIS A 152 -11.75 -2.76 5.96
N ALA A 153 -10.75 -1.86 5.98
CA ALA A 153 -9.32 -2.16 6.05
C ALA A 153 -8.93 -3.30 7.01
N ARG A 154 -9.49 -3.33 8.23
CA ARG A 154 -9.18 -4.35 9.23
C ARG A 154 -9.71 -5.75 8.87
N PRO A 155 -11.02 -5.96 8.65
CA PRO A 155 -11.52 -7.26 8.20
C PRO A 155 -10.99 -7.63 6.81
N ILE A 156 -10.73 -6.69 5.90
CA ILE A 156 -10.03 -6.95 4.64
C ILE A 156 -8.63 -7.47 4.90
N PHE A 157 -7.87 -6.85 5.80
CA PHE A 157 -6.52 -7.29 6.16
C PHE A 157 -6.55 -8.67 6.81
N MET A 158 -7.45 -8.91 7.77
CA MET A 158 -7.58 -10.23 8.41
C MET A 158 -7.94 -11.30 7.39
N PHE A 159 -8.82 -10.98 6.44
CA PHE A 159 -9.17 -11.82 5.31
C PHE A 159 -7.95 -12.13 4.44
N MET A 160 -7.23 -11.11 3.95
CA MET A 160 -6.06 -11.26 3.10
C MET A 160 -4.92 -12.01 3.79
N ASN A 161 -4.65 -11.72 5.07
CA ASN A 161 -3.62 -12.38 5.86
C ASN A 161 -3.92 -13.86 6.08
N MET A 162 -5.20 -14.21 6.29
CA MET A 162 -5.59 -15.62 6.37
C MET A 162 -5.47 -16.29 5.01
N VAL A 163 -5.85 -15.63 3.91
CA VAL A 163 -5.67 -16.15 2.55
C VAL A 163 -4.19 -16.45 2.27
N SER A 164 -3.29 -15.50 2.53
CA SER A 164 -1.86 -15.64 2.26
C SER A 164 -1.20 -16.74 3.10
N LYS A 165 -1.54 -16.85 4.39
CA LYS A 165 -0.99 -17.88 5.29
C LYS A 165 -1.37 -19.31 4.93
N ASN A 166 -2.47 -19.50 4.20
CA ASN A 166 -3.03 -20.82 3.92
C ASN A 166 -2.76 -21.30 2.49
N ASN A 167 -1.94 -20.60 1.70
CA ASN A 167 -1.59 -20.94 0.31
C ASN A 167 -2.82 -21.27 -0.56
N CYS A 168 -3.91 -20.52 -0.39
CA CYS A 168 -5.14 -20.73 -1.15
C CYS A 168 -5.36 -19.60 -2.14
N SER A 169 -5.90 -19.93 -3.31
CA SER A 169 -6.41 -18.93 -4.25
C SER A 169 -7.84 -18.56 -3.84
N VAL A 170 -8.08 -17.26 -3.65
CA VAL A 170 -9.37 -16.74 -3.18
C VAL A 170 -9.83 -15.58 -4.04
N TYR A 171 -11.11 -15.61 -4.41
CA TYR A 171 -11.81 -14.53 -5.10
C TYR A 171 -13.05 -14.12 -4.31
N ILE A 172 -13.43 -12.85 -4.42
CA ILE A 172 -14.58 -12.28 -3.69
C ILE A 172 -15.35 -11.30 -4.56
N THR A 173 -16.68 -11.25 -4.37
CA THR A 173 -17.55 -10.20 -4.93
C THR A 173 -18.61 -9.77 -3.91
N ASN A 174 -19.09 -8.52 -4.07
CA ASN A 174 -20.31 -8.05 -3.43
C ASN A 174 -21.52 -8.37 -4.34
N LYS A 175 -22.24 -9.43 -3.97
CA LYS A 175 -23.42 -9.91 -4.71
C LYS A 175 -24.61 -8.96 -4.57
N THR A 176 -24.81 -8.37 -3.39
CA THR A 176 -25.88 -7.38 -3.15
C THR A 176 -25.77 -6.19 -4.08
N LYS A 177 -24.55 -5.68 -4.31
CA LYS A 177 -24.29 -4.50 -5.13
C LYS A 177 -23.88 -4.82 -6.57
N ASN A 178 -24.00 -6.08 -6.99
CA ASN A 178 -23.64 -6.56 -8.33
C ASN A 178 -22.25 -6.10 -8.79
N LYS A 179 -21.24 -6.23 -7.92
CA LYS A 179 -19.85 -5.84 -8.21
C LYS A 179 -19.11 -6.95 -8.97
N ASN A 180 -18.03 -6.57 -9.65
CA ASN A 180 -17.16 -7.53 -10.32
C ASN A 180 -16.47 -8.45 -9.29
N ILE A 181 -16.16 -9.67 -9.70
CA ILE A 181 -15.34 -10.59 -8.91
C ILE A 181 -13.90 -10.10 -8.96
N VAL A 182 -13.24 -10.02 -7.81
CA VAL A 182 -11.83 -9.62 -7.69
C VAL A 182 -11.03 -10.70 -6.96
N CYS A 183 -9.74 -10.81 -7.30
CA CYS A 183 -8.80 -11.63 -6.55
C CYS A 183 -8.57 -11.02 -5.16
N ALA A 184 -8.47 -11.87 -4.14
CA ALA A 184 -8.22 -11.46 -2.75
C ALA A 184 -6.72 -11.17 -2.47
N ASP A 185 -6.04 -10.53 -3.42
CA ASP A 185 -4.61 -10.23 -3.40
C ASP A 185 -4.31 -8.75 -3.13
N SER A 186 -5.32 -7.89 -3.14
CA SER A 186 -5.16 -6.44 -3.00
C SER A 186 -6.28 -5.83 -2.16
N MET A 187 -5.88 -5.05 -1.16
CA MET A 187 -6.81 -4.35 -0.27
C MET A 187 -7.63 -3.31 -1.03
N SER A 188 -7.03 -2.60 -1.99
CA SER A 188 -7.71 -1.62 -2.83
C SER A 188 -8.79 -2.27 -3.71
N LYS A 189 -8.51 -3.43 -4.33
CA LYS A 189 -9.50 -4.17 -5.13
C LYS A 189 -10.71 -4.59 -4.29
N ILE A 190 -10.46 -5.13 -3.08
CA ILE A 190 -11.53 -5.57 -2.18
C ILE A 190 -12.32 -4.36 -1.65
N SER A 191 -11.65 -3.26 -1.34
CA SER A 191 -12.30 -2.02 -0.87
C SER A 191 -13.28 -1.46 -1.91
N LEU A 192 -12.96 -1.55 -3.20
CA LEU A 192 -13.84 -1.13 -4.30
C LEU A 192 -15.14 -1.95 -4.44
N LEU A 193 -15.21 -3.12 -3.79
CA LEU A 193 -16.46 -3.88 -3.66
C LEU A 193 -17.47 -3.18 -2.75
N ASN A 194 -17.03 -2.21 -1.93
CA ASN A 194 -17.85 -1.41 -1.03
C ASN A 194 -18.83 -2.27 -0.22
N ILE A 195 -18.29 -3.30 0.44
CA ILE A 195 -19.06 -4.29 1.19
C ILE A 195 -19.46 -3.69 2.54
N GLN A 196 -20.76 -3.53 2.76
CA GLN A 196 -21.34 -2.95 3.97
C GLN A 196 -22.04 -4.01 4.82
N LYS A 197 -22.49 -3.60 6.01
CA LYS A 197 -23.32 -4.45 6.87
C LYS A 197 -24.58 -4.88 6.12
N ASP A 198 -24.94 -6.15 6.31
CA ASP A 198 -26.06 -6.85 5.68
C ASP A 198 -25.93 -7.09 4.16
N ASP A 199 -24.84 -6.65 3.53
CA ASP A 199 -24.48 -7.11 2.18
C ASP A 199 -24.23 -8.63 2.20
N VAL A 200 -24.53 -9.27 1.06
CA VAL A 200 -24.19 -10.65 0.77
C VAL A 200 -22.95 -10.64 -0.09
N VAL A 201 -21.89 -11.25 0.43
CA VAL A 201 -20.66 -11.49 -0.31
C VAL A 201 -20.59 -12.93 -0.75
N GLU A 202 -19.98 -13.13 -1.90
CA GLU A 202 -19.73 -14.44 -2.46
C GLU A 202 -18.22 -14.63 -2.57
N VAL A 203 -17.71 -15.70 -1.96
CA VAL A 203 -16.29 -16.01 -1.86
C VAL A 203 -16.03 -17.36 -2.50
N TYR A 204 -14.97 -17.44 -3.29
CA TYR A 204 -14.53 -18.62 -4.00
C TYR A 204 -13.16 -19.03 -3.48
N VAL A 205 -12.98 -20.28 -3.06
CA VAL A 205 -11.72 -20.77 -2.46
C VAL A 205 -11.23 -22.05 -3.13
N LYS A 206 -9.95 -22.10 -3.50
CA LYS A 206 -9.25 -23.31 -4.00
C LYS A 206 -7.90 -23.48 -3.30
N GLY A 207 -7.60 -24.69 -2.83
CA GLY A 207 -6.36 -25.04 -2.12
C GLY A 207 -6.60 -26.04 -0.98
N ASP A 208 -5.54 -26.66 -0.46
CA ASP A 208 -5.64 -27.79 0.49
C ASP A 208 -6.18 -27.40 1.87
N ASN A 209 -5.96 -26.15 2.31
CA ASN A 209 -6.41 -25.62 3.61
C ASN A 209 -7.75 -24.85 3.52
N ASN A 210 -8.54 -25.12 2.49
CA ASN A 210 -9.79 -24.40 2.22
C ASN A 210 -10.81 -24.49 3.37
N GLN A 211 -10.82 -25.56 4.17
CA GLN A 211 -11.75 -25.74 5.29
C GLN A 211 -11.48 -24.74 6.41
N VAL A 212 -10.22 -24.59 6.82
CA VAL A 212 -9.78 -23.64 7.85
C VAL A 212 -10.14 -22.22 7.45
N LEU A 213 -9.92 -21.86 6.18
CA LEU A 213 -10.29 -20.56 5.65
C LEU A 213 -11.79 -20.30 5.69
N ARG A 214 -12.62 -21.28 5.31
CA ARG A 214 -14.08 -21.10 5.31
C ARG A 214 -14.65 -20.97 6.72
N GLU A 215 -14.09 -21.70 7.69
CA GLU A 215 -14.45 -21.54 9.12
C GLU A 215 -14.07 -20.14 9.61
N PHE A 216 -12.87 -19.68 9.30
CA PHE A 216 -12.43 -18.32 9.61
C PHE A 216 -13.31 -17.25 8.94
N PHE A 217 -13.65 -17.41 7.65
CA PHE A 217 -14.53 -16.47 6.94
C PHE A 217 -15.93 -16.42 7.54
N LYS A 218 -16.47 -17.57 7.98
CA LYS A 218 -17.75 -17.61 8.69
C LYS A 218 -17.70 -16.76 9.96
N ASP A 219 -16.61 -16.85 10.70
CA ASP A 219 -16.39 -16.08 11.92
C ASP A 219 -16.15 -14.59 11.62
N LEU A 220 -15.39 -14.28 10.56
CA LEU A 220 -15.10 -12.92 10.10
C LEU A 220 -16.34 -12.19 9.60
N PHE A 221 -16.98 -12.70 8.56
CA PHE A 221 -18.20 -12.09 8.02
C PHE A 221 -19.35 -12.16 9.03
N GLY A 222 -19.38 -13.18 9.89
CA GLY A 222 -20.35 -13.34 10.96
C GLY A 222 -20.17 -12.39 12.14
N GLY A 223 -19.12 -11.56 12.16
CA GLY A 223 -18.89 -10.56 13.19
C GLY A 223 -18.33 -11.10 14.51
N LYS A 224 -17.75 -12.31 14.53
CA LYS A 224 -17.07 -12.81 15.76
C LYS A 224 -15.81 -12.02 16.13
N PHE A 225 -15.17 -11.41 15.14
CA PHE A 225 -14.03 -10.50 15.35
C PHE A 225 -14.46 -9.03 15.32
N ASP A 226 -15.77 -8.78 15.34
CA ASP A 226 -16.31 -7.46 15.66
C ASP A 226 -16.07 -7.30 17.16
N PHE A 227 -14.88 -6.81 17.51
CA PHE A 227 -14.61 -6.35 18.84
C PHE A 227 -15.62 -5.23 19.05
N SER A 228 -16.68 -5.56 19.80
CA SER A 228 -17.50 -4.54 20.43
C SER A 228 -16.54 -3.49 20.92
N ASP A 229 -16.79 -2.24 20.51
CA ASP A 229 -16.46 -1.10 21.34
C ASP A 229 -16.58 -1.61 22.78
N ASN A 230 -15.46 -1.64 23.51
CA ASN A 230 -15.57 -1.45 24.95
C ASN A 230 -16.49 -0.27 25.05
N GLU A 231 -17.71 -0.54 25.55
CA GLU A 231 -18.88 0.34 25.46
C GLU A 231 -18.39 1.77 25.38
N ALA A 232 -18.73 2.49 24.31
CA ALA A 232 -18.50 3.92 24.22
C ALA A 232 -18.94 4.53 25.55
N LYS A 233 -17.98 4.67 26.48
CA LYS A 233 -18.23 5.14 27.83
C LYS A 233 -18.68 6.55 27.56
N LYS A 234 -19.94 6.82 27.92
CA LYS A 234 -20.60 8.11 27.80
C LYS A 234 -19.56 9.21 27.88
N VAL A 235 -19.38 9.94 26.78
CA VAL A 235 -18.67 11.21 26.78
C VAL A 235 -19.37 12.06 27.83
N TYR A 236 -18.73 12.24 28.98
CA TYR A 236 -19.25 13.12 30.01
C TYR A 236 -18.92 14.55 29.62
N THR A 237 -19.72 15.17 28.76
CA THR A 237 -19.80 16.64 28.67
C THR A 237 -20.25 17.19 30.02
N VAL A 238 -19.33 17.70 30.85
CA VAL A 238 -19.61 18.75 31.85
C VAL A 238 -18.32 19.49 32.23
N ASN A 239 -18.37 20.82 32.08
CA ASN A 239 -17.57 21.92 32.68
C ASN A 239 -16.12 22.21 32.29
N SER A 240 -15.63 21.64 31.20
CA SER A 240 -14.43 22.13 30.53
C SER A 240 -14.48 21.68 29.06
N ASP A 241 -14.05 22.53 28.13
CA ASP A 241 -14.21 22.33 26.68
C ASP A 241 -13.29 21.21 26.08
N PHE A 242 -12.92 20.20 26.87
CA PHE A 242 -11.99 19.14 26.46
C PHE A 242 -12.53 17.72 26.68
N GLU A 243 -12.09 16.78 25.83
CA GLU A 243 -12.39 15.35 25.93
C GLU A 243 -11.28 14.63 26.71
N ILE A 244 -11.65 13.82 27.70
CA ILE A 244 -10.72 12.95 28.41
C ILE A 244 -10.62 11.61 27.69
N VAL A 245 -9.43 11.26 27.23
CA VAL A 245 -9.18 10.00 26.54
C VAL A 245 -8.56 8.96 27.47
N CYS A 246 -7.57 9.36 28.26
CA CYS A 246 -6.96 8.51 29.29
C CYS A 246 -6.89 9.27 30.61
N GLU A 247 -7.43 8.67 31.66
CA GLU A 247 -7.51 9.27 32.99
C GLU A 247 -6.14 9.30 33.69
N GLY A 248 -5.91 10.35 34.47
CA GLY A 248 -4.83 10.45 35.44
C GLY A 248 -4.63 11.89 35.92
N LYS A 249 -3.70 12.04 36.87
CA LYS A 249 -3.34 13.33 37.43
C LYS A 249 -1.84 13.55 37.31
N VAL A 250 -1.43 14.50 36.49
CA VAL A 250 0.00 14.80 36.24
C VAL A 250 0.25 16.30 36.18
N SER A 251 1.43 16.70 36.64
CA SER A 251 1.90 18.08 36.59
C SER A 251 3.17 18.16 35.75
N GLY A 252 3.32 19.25 35.01
CA GLY A 252 4.50 19.45 34.20
C GLY A 252 4.51 20.77 33.43
N LEU A 253 5.64 21.06 32.82
CA LEU A 253 5.78 22.15 31.88
C LEU A 253 5.10 21.75 30.57
N ALA A 254 4.04 22.47 30.20
CA ALA A 254 3.38 22.31 28.91
C ALA A 254 4.29 22.83 27.80
N LYS A 255 4.55 21.99 26.80
CA LYS A 255 5.31 22.38 25.60
C LYS A 255 4.58 21.97 24.35
N TYR A 256 4.30 22.96 23.49
CA TYR A 256 3.80 22.72 22.16
C TYR A 256 4.91 22.26 21.23
N VAL A 257 4.65 21.20 20.47
CA VAL A 257 5.52 20.68 19.43
C VAL A 257 4.69 20.41 18.19
N ASP A 258 5.10 20.99 17.06
CA ASP A 258 4.54 20.64 15.76
C ASP A 258 5.15 19.30 15.32
N LEU A 259 4.35 18.23 15.40
CA LEU A 259 4.76 16.89 15.01
C LEU A 259 4.55 16.61 13.52
N ASP A 260 3.97 17.55 12.77
CA ASP A 260 3.78 17.41 11.33
C ASP A 260 4.96 17.95 10.53
N ILE A 261 5.34 17.23 9.48
CA ILE A 261 6.35 17.69 8.54
C ILE A 261 5.66 18.37 7.36
N LYS A 262 5.79 19.69 7.33
CA LYS A 262 5.32 20.51 6.22
C LYS A 262 6.40 20.63 5.17
N ILE A 263 6.04 20.31 3.92
CA ILE A 263 6.85 20.63 2.75
C ILE A 263 6.27 21.85 2.04
N GLY A 264 7.13 22.63 1.40
CA GLY A 264 6.70 23.73 0.56
C GLY A 264 6.15 23.25 -0.77
N TYR A 265 5.59 24.18 -1.54
CA TYR A 265 5.32 23.95 -2.94
C TYR A 265 6.63 23.74 -3.71
N GLU A 266 6.62 22.80 -4.65
CA GLU A 266 7.74 22.54 -5.55
C GLU A 266 7.34 22.85 -7.00
N GLU A 267 8.09 23.74 -7.64
CA GLU A 267 7.98 23.96 -9.09
C GLU A 267 8.64 22.83 -9.88
N GLN A 268 8.11 22.56 -11.07
CA GLN A 268 8.69 21.58 -11.97
C GLN A 268 10.09 21.98 -12.40
N ARG A 269 11.04 21.04 -12.25
CA ARG A 269 12.42 21.21 -12.67
C ARG A 269 13.04 19.89 -13.09
N ASP A 270 14.15 19.96 -13.81
CA ASP A 270 14.90 18.75 -14.14
C ASP A 270 15.49 18.16 -12.83
N ILE A 271 15.19 16.89 -12.61
CA ILE A 271 15.62 16.11 -11.44
C ILE A 271 16.49 14.94 -11.90
N ASP A 272 17.38 14.48 -11.02
CA ASP A 272 18.04 13.19 -11.21
C ASP A 272 17.10 12.09 -10.75
N VAL A 273 16.32 11.55 -11.71
CA VAL A 273 15.32 10.51 -11.47
C VAL A 273 15.91 9.31 -10.75
N LYS A 274 17.13 8.90 -11.12
CA LYS A 274 17.78 7.74 -10.50
C LYS A 274 18.11 8.02 -9.04
N ALA A 275 18.70 9.18 -8.75
CA ALA A 275 19.00 9.58 -7.38
C ALA A 275 17.72 9.71 -6.53
N GLU A 276 16.63 10.24 -7.08
CA GLU A 276 15.34 10.35 -6.39
C GLU A 276 14.71 8.98 -6.09
N LYS A 277 14.76 8.03 -7.05
CA LYS A 277 14.32 6.65 -6.83
C LYS A 277 15.14 5.96 -5.73
N GLU A 278 16.47 6.07 -5.78
CA GLU A 278 17.36 5.52 -4.74
C GLU A 278 17.08 6.13 -3.37
N LYS A 279 16.89 7.45 -3.31
CA LYS A 279 16.55 8.17 -2.07
C LYS A 279 15.20 7.72 -1.50
N PHE A 280 14.19 7.53 -2.35
CA PHE A 280 12.87 7.08 -1.93
C PHE A 280 12.91 5.65 -1.38
N VAL A 281 13.53 4.71 -2.09
CA VAL A 281 13.70 3.32 -1.65
C VAL A 281 14.47 3.27 -0.32
N TYR A 282 15.53 4.07 -0.18
CA TYR A 282 16.27 4.18 1.07
C TYR A 282 15.37 4.67 2.22
N ALA A 283 14.51 5.66 1.97
CA ALA A 283 13.58 6.17 2.98
C ALA A 283 12.56 5.12 3.42
N ILE A 284 11.91 4.44 2.47
CA ILE A 284 10.96 3.35 2.75
C ILE A 284 11.62 2.25 3.58
N GLU A 285 12.80 1.77 3.18
CA GLU A 285 13.53 0.73 3.92
C GLU A 285 14.00 1.17 5.31
N THR A 286 14.34 2.45 5.47
CA THR A 286 14.71 3.01 6.77
C THR A 286 13.49 3.07 7.69
N VAL A 287 12.37 3.62 7.22
CA VAL A 287 11.13 3.69 8.00
C VAL A 287 10.62 2.29 8.35
N ARG A 288 10.71 1.33 7.43
CA ARG A 288 10.35 -0.09 7.69
C ARG A 288 11.08 -0.64 8.91
N LYS A 289 12.40 -0.40 8.99
CA LYS A 289 13.23 -0.83 10.14
C LYS A 289 12.85 -0.07 11.41
N GLU A 290 12.53 1.22 11.30
CA GLU A 290 12.09 2.02 12.44
C GLU A 290 10.75 1.54 13.01
N ILE A 291 9.75 1.25 12.16
CA ILE A 291 8.46 0.71 12.61
C ILE A 291 8.64 -0.64 13.30
N LEU A 292 9.48 -1.54 12.76
CA LEU A 292 9.80 -2.82 13.41
C LEU A 292 10.46 -2.61 14.78
N LYS A 293 11.32 -1.60 14.92
CA LYS A 293 11.94 -1.24 16.19
C LYS A 293 10.91 -0.65 17.17
N GLN A 294 9.99 0.18 16.70
CA GLN A 294 8.90 0.74 17.49
C GLN A 294 7.98 -0.37 18.02
N LYS A 295 7.59 -1.32 17.15
CA LYS A 295 6.82 -2.51 17.51
C LYS A 295 7.48 -3.28 18.65
N LYS A 296 8.77 -3.63 18.49
CA LYS A 296 9.53 -4.35 19.51
C LYS A 296 9.60 -3.59 20.85
N LYS A 297 9.81 -2.27 20.82
CA LYS A 297 9.78 -1.44 22.04
C LYS A 297 8.43 -1.51 22.76
N MET A 298 7.32 -1.53 22.02
CA MET A 298 5.99 -1.61 22.62
C MET A 298 5.74 -2.99 23.23
N GLU A 299 6.15 -4.06 22.55
CA GLU A 299 6.10 -5.43 23.10
C GLU A 299 6.91 -5.55 24.40
N GLU A 300 8.10 -4.94 24.46
CA GLU A 300 8.93 -4.87 25.69
C GLU A 300 8.25 -4.11 26.83
N LYS A 301 7.42 -3.09 26.51
CA LYS A 301 6.60 -2.34 27.48
C LYS A 301 5.34 -3.11 27.91
N LYS A 302 5.16 -4.37 27.48
CA LYS A 302 3.99 -5.23 27.77
C LYS A 302 2.65 -4.62 27.30
N VAL A 303 2.72 -3.82 26.24
CA VAL A 303 1.55 -3.42 25.43
C VAL A 303 0.92 -4.70 24.88
N SER A 304 -0.41 -4.73 24.78
CA SER A 304 -1.14 -5.91 24.33
C SER A 304 -0.76 -6.30 22.91
N ASN A 305 -0.93 -7.58 22.57
CA ASN A 305 -0.73 -8.04 21.19
C ASN A 305 -1.66 -7.29 20.21
N ASP A 306 -2.84 -6.87 20.67
CA ASP A 306 -3.81 -6.14 19.87
C ASP A 306 -3.32 -4.74 19.49
N ALA A 307 -2.66 -4.04 20.42
CA ALA A 307 -2.00 -2.77 20.14
C ALA A 307 -0.68 -2.96 19.35
N SER A 308 -0.02 -4.11 19.44
CA SER A 308 1.15 -4.42 18.58
C SER A 308 0.77 -4.57 17.09
N PHE A 309 -0.45 -5.05 16.78
CA PHE A 309 -0.95 -5.14 15.40
C PHE A 309 -1.08 -3.78 14.70
N ILE A 310 -1.11 -2.66 15.46
CA ILE A 310 -1.10 -1.30 14.89
C ILE A 310 0.13 -1.11 14.00
N PHE A 311 1.30 -1.58 14.45
CA PHE A 311 2.55 -1.46 13.69
C PHE A 311 2.58 -2.36 12.47
N ASP A 312 1.90 -3.51 12.49
CA ASP A 312 1.76 -4.38 11.31
C ASP A 312 0.89 -3.71 10.24
N SER A 313 -0.15 -2.98 10.65
CA SER A 313 -0.94 -2.14 9.74
C SER A 313 -0.09 -1.02 9.14
N HIS A 314 0.73 -0.34 9.96
CA HIS A 314 1.63 0.71 9.46
C HIS A 314 2.66 0.15 8.47
N LEU A 315 3.22 -1.04 8.72
CA LEU A 315 4.12 -1.70 7.77
C LEU A 315 3.43 -2.02 6.44
N SER A 316 2.18 -2.49 6.50
CA SER A 316 1.43 -2.83 5.30
C SER A 316 1.08 -1.59 4.47
N MET A 317 0.74 -0.48 5.13
CA MET A 317 0.49 0.81 4.47
C MET A 317 1.78 1.43 3.89
N LEU A 318 2.91 1.33 4.61
CA LEU A 318 4.21 1.80 4.11
C LEU A 318 4.67 1.02 2.88
N LEU A 319 4.42 -0.29 2.86
CA LEU A 319 4.86 -1.21 1.81
C LEU A 319 3.80 -1.46 0.75
N ASP A 320 2.80 -0.57 0.65
CA ASP A 320 1.78 -0.66 -0.39
C ASP A 320 2.43 -0.48 -1.78
N GLU A 321 2.49 -1.58 -2.53
CA GLU A 321 3.11 -1.60 -3.86
C GLU A 321 2.43 -0.64 -4.83
N ALA A 322 1.13 -0.36 -4.69
CA ALA A 322 0.45 0.59 -5.56
C ALA A 322 0.99 2.01 -5.35
N VAL A 323 1.10 2.45 -4.09
CA VAL A 323 1.65 3.77 -3.75
C VAL A 323 3.12 3.88 -4.19
N ILE A 324 3.92 2.84 -3.94
CA ILE A 324 5.34 2.82 -4.34
C ILE A 324 5.48 2.89 -5.86
N ASN A 325 4.69 2.11 -6.60
CA ASN A 325 4.73 2.10 -8.07
C ASN A 325 4.19 3.40 -8.68
N ASP A 326 3.20 4.05 -8.05
CA ASP A 326 2.70 5.35 -8.48
C ASP A 326 3.80 6.41 -8.35
N VAL A 327 4.55 6.43 -7.24
CA VAL A 327 5.72 7.32 -7.11
C VAL A 327 6.77 7.00 -8.17
N ASP A 328 7.13 5.72 -8.36
CA ASP A 328 8.14 5.31 -9.34
C ASP A 328 7.78 5.74 -10.77
N SER A 329 6.52 5.52 -11.16
CA SER A 329 5.99 5.87 -12.48
C SER A 329 5.91 7.39 -12.68
N LEU A 330 5.52 8.12 -11.63
CA LEU A 330 5.47 9.59 -11.67
C LEU A 330 6.86 10.21 -11.67
N LEU A 331 7.87 9.58 -11.07
CA LEU A 331 9.25 10.06 -11.16
C LEU A 331 9.80 10.03 -12.59
N ASP A 332 9.41 9.02 -13.38
CA ASP A 332 9.86 8.88 -14.77
C ASP A 332 9.18 9.89 -15.72
N THR A 333 7.99 10.37 -15.37
CA THR A 333 7.14 11.17 -16.25
C THR A 333 6.96 12.62 -15.80
N SER A 334 7.12 12.88 -14.50
CA SER A 334 7.00 14.20 -13.90
C SER A 334 8.36 14.87 -13.71
N LYS A 335 8.35 16.19 -13.51
CA LYS A 335 9.52 17.00 -13.19
C LYS A 335 9.54 17.39 -11.71
N HIS A 336 9.12 16.46 -10.85
CA HIS A 336 9.00 16.68 -9.41
C HIS A 336 9.79 15.64 -8.63
N THR A 337 10.34 16.02 -7.48
CA THR A 337 11.08 15.11 -6.58
C THR A 337 10.18 14.00 -6.02
N ALA A 338 10.81 12.92 -5.55
CA ALA A 338 10.10 11.83 -4.90
C ALA A 338 9.38 12.30 -3.62
N LEU A 339 9.99 13.28 -2.93
CA LEU A 339 9.44 13.91 -1.74
C LEU A 339 8.07 14.54 -2.05
N TYR A 340 7.99 15.31 -3.13
CA TYR A 340 6.76 16.00 -3.55
C TYR A 340 5.69 15.01 -4.01
N LEU A 341 6.06 14.05 -4.86
CA LEU A 341 5.14 13.07 -5.42
C LEU A 341 4.53 12.18 -4.34
N TYR A 342 5.36 11.63 -3.44
CA TYR A 342 4.88 10.82 -2.34
C TYR A 342 3.97 11.61 -1.40
N THR A 343 4.31 12.87 -1.11
CA THR A 343 3.45 13.74 -0.29
C THR A 343 2.08 13.93 -0.91
N ASN A 344 2.01 14.22 -2.21
CA ASN A 344 0.72 14.42 -2.87
C ASN A 344 -0.14 13.16 -2.89
N ILE A 345 0.46 11.99 -3.15
CA ILE A 345 -0.28 10.72 -3.13
C ILE A 345 -0.84 10.46 -1.72
N MET A 346 0.00 10.59 -0.70
CA MET A 346 -0.40 10.37 0.69
C MET A 346 -1.43 11.40 1.16
N GLN A 347 -1.33 12.66 0.72
CA GLN A 347 -2.31 13.70 1.05
C GLN A 347 -3.65 13.45 0.36
N ASN A 348 -3.66 13.00 -0.90
CA ASN A 348 -4.90 12.61 -1.57
C ASN A 348 -5.57 11.44 -0.83
N MET A 349 -4.79 10.44 -0.40
CA MET A 349 -5.31 9.34 0.42
C MET A 349 -5.88 9.86 1.75
N TYR A 350 -5.16 10.75 2.44
CA TYR A 350 -5.61 11.40 3.66
C TYR A 350 -6.96 12.12 3.47
N ASP A 351 -7.11 12.85 2.36
CA ASP A 351 -8.33 13.61 2.07
C ASP A 351 -9.51 12.70 1.77
N CYS A 352 -9.31 11.59 1.05
CA CYS A 352 -10.34 10.58 0.82
C CYS A 352 -10.90 9.99 2.13
N PHE A 353 -10.11 9.92 3.20
CA PHE A 353 -10.62 9.44 4.50
C PHE A 353 -11.64 10.39 5.14
N ASN A 354 -11.67 11.67 4.77
CA ASN A 354 -12.67 12.62 5.27
C ASN A 354 -14.05 12.42 4.61
N GLU A 355 -14.13 11.68 3.51
CA GLU A 355 -15.39 11.43 2.79
C GLU A 355 -16.21 10.26 3.40
N PHE A 356 -15.63 9.54 4.37
CA PHE A 356 -16.34 8.45 5.06
C PHE A 356 -17.27 8.99 6.16
N ASP A 357 -18.48 8.44 6.23
CA ASP A 357 -19.46 8.76 7.28
C ASP A 357 -19.11 8.16 8.66
N ASP A 358 -18.24 7.14 8.70
CA ASP A 358 -17.84 6.45 9.92
C ASP A 358 -16.64 7.15 10.59
N LEU A 359 -16.86 7.65 11.81
CA LEU A 359 -15.83 8.31 12.62
C LEU A 359 -14.58 7.45 12.82
N TYR A 360 -14.73 6.12 12.95
CA TYR A 360 -13.58 5.22 13.08
C TYR A 360 -12.70 5.22 11.82
N MET A 361 -13.32 5.34 10.65
CA MET A 361 -12.65 5.39 9.35
C MET A 361 -12.00 6.75 9.14
N VAL A 362 -12.68 7.84 9.50
CA VAL A 362 -12.12 9.20 9.44
C VAL A 362 -10.82 9.30 10.25
N GLU A 363 -10.75 8.67 11.41
CA GLU A 363 -9.56 8.71 12.28
C GLU A 363 -8.34 7.98 11.69
N ARG A 364 -8.51 7.14 10.66
CA ARG A 364 -7.42 6.43 9.96
C ARG A 364 -6.55 7.36 9.14
N LYS A 365 -7.04 8.54 8.78
CA LYS A 365 -6.24 9.54 8.06
C LYS A 365 -4.96 9.90 8.83
N TYR A 366 -4.99 9.87 10.16
CA TYR A 366 -3.80 10.15 10.98
C TYR A 366 -2.76 9.02 10.94
N ASP A 367 -3.16 7.78 10.63
CA ASP A 367 -2.20 6.70 10.35
C ASP A 367 -1.45 6.97 9.03
N ILE A 368 -2.16 7.45 8.00
CA ILE A 368 -1.55 7.86 6.71
C ILE A 368 -0.59 9.04 6.94
N GLN A 369 -1.02 10.04 7.71
CA GLN A 369 -0.19 11.20 8.03
C GLN A 369 1.06 10.80 8.85
N ASP A 370 0.94 9.85 9.77
CA ASP A 370 2.08 9.33 10.53
C ASP A 370 3.14 8.71 9.62
N ILE A 371 2.71 7.84 8.70
CA ILE A 371 3.62 7.18 7.75
C ILE A 371 4.27 8.22 6.83
N LEU A 372 3.49 9.18 6.33
CA LEU A 372 4.00 10.30 5.54
C LEU A 372 5.09 11.05 6.32
N ASN A 373 4.80 11.48 7.55
CA ASN A 373 5.75 12.20 8.39
C ASN A 373 7.04 11.40 8.63
N GLN A 374 6.95 10.09 8.84
CA GLN A 374 8.13 9.24 9.02
C GLN A 374 9.00 9.17 7.75
N VAL A 375 8.39 8.98 6.58
CA VAL A 375 9.13 8.94 5.30
C VAL A 375 9.76 10.30 4.99
N LEU A 376 9.02 11.40 5.16
CA LEU A 376 9.54 12.75 4.95
C LEU A 376 10.68 13.07 5.93
N SER A 377 10.61 12.60 7.18
CA SER A 377 11.68 12.78 8.17
C SER A 377 13.01 12.22 7.64
N VAL A 378 12.98 11.01 7.06
CA VAL A 378 14.18 10.38 6.50
C VAL A 378 14.63 11.09 5.23
N MET A 379 13.72 11.42 4.32
CA MET A 379 14.05 12.07 3.04
C MET A 379 14.61 13.48 3.21
N LEU A 380 14.24 14.18 4.29
CA LEU A 380 14.72 15.53 4.61
C LEU A 380 15.88 15.54 5.62
N ASP A 381 16.29 14.37 6.12
CA ASP A 381 17.18 14.23 7.28
C ASP A 381 16.74 15.12 8.47
N LYS A 382 15.43 15.21 8.67
CA LYS A 382 14.79 16.05 9.68
C LYS A 382 14.17 15.16 10.74
N LYS A 383 14.77 15.14 11.92
CA LYS A 383 14.18 14.48 13.10
C LYS A 383 13.39 15.48 13.92
N ILE A 384 12.13 15.19 14.16
CA ILE A 384 11.34 15.94 15.13
C ILE A 384 11.93 15.68 16.51
N GLN A 385 12.44 16.73 17.14
CA GLN A 385 12.98 16.65 18.49
C GLN A 385 11.84 16.78 19.49
N LEU A 386 11.63 15.72 20.28
CA LEU A 386 10.77 15.80 21.45
C LEU A 386 11.49 16.58 22.56
N PRO A 387 10.76 17.26 23.46
CA PRO A 387 11.40 18.02 24.52
C PRO A 387 12.14 17.11 25.50
N ASP A 388 13.34 17.54 25.93
CA ASP A 388 14.20 16.78 26.86
C ASP A 388 14.08 17.25 28.32
N ASP A 389 13.34 18.32 28.59
CA ASP A 389 13.13 18.82 29.96
C ASP A 389 12.40 17.77 30.80
N LYS A 390 12.58 17.84 32.12
CA LYS A 390 11.86 16.97 33.05
C LYS A 390 10.40 17.38 33.16
N ASP A 391 9.56 16.37 33.36
CA ASP A 391 8.15 16.52 33.68
C ASP A 391 7.40 17.40 32.66
N ILE A 392 7.37 16.95 31.41
CA ILE A 392 6.71 17.63 30.29
C ILE A 392 5.27 17.15 30.13
N ILE A 393 4.38 18.10 29.86
CA ILE A 393 3.08 17.82 29.26
C ILE A 393 3.18 18.20 27.77
N LEU A 394 3.18 17.18 26.90
CA LEU A 394 3.34 17.40 25.48
C LEU A 394 2.04 17.90 24.87
N ILE A 395 2.09 19.03 24.15
CA ILE A 395 0.97 19.56 23.39
C ILE A 395 1.30 19.44 21.89
N SER A 396 0.37 18.93 21.08
CA SER A 396 0.53 18.88 19.62
C SER A 396 -0.81 19.02 18.91
N ASP A 397 -0.80 19.35 17.62
CA ASP A 397 -2.03 19.35 16.82
C ASP A 397 -2.63 17.95 16.72
N ASN A 398 -1.77 16.95 16.50
CA ASN A 398 -2.08 15.51 16.50
C ASN A 398 -0.98 14.75 17.22
N ILE A 399 -1.28 13.55 17.71
CA ILE A 399 -0.29 12.65 18.31
C ILE A 399 -0.25 11.37 17.50
N TYR A 400 0.94 10.95 17.12
CA TYR A 400 1.14 9.77 16.27
C TYR A 400 1.73 8.59 17.04
N VAL A 401 1.45 7.38 16.55
CA VAL A 401 1.92 6.12 17.14
C VAL A 401 3.45 6.07 17.13
N SER A 402 4.06 6.51 16.03
CA SER A 402 5.52 6.59 15.90
C SER A 402 6.17 7.48 16.96
N ASN A 403 5.53 8.58 17.35
CA ASN A 403 6.03 9.46 18.40
C ASN A 403 5.89 8.81 19.77
N ILE A 404 4.72 8.25 20.08
CA ILE A 404 4.47 7.55 21.36
C ILE A 404 5.49 6.43 21.59
N ALA A 405 5.83 5.70 20.53
CA ALA A 405 6.81 4.62 20.62
C ALA A 405 8.22 5.11 21.04
N ASN A 406 8.50 6.39 20.85
CA ASN A 406 9.75 7.06 21.19
C ASN A 406 9.65 7.99 22.40
N PHE A 407 8.51 8.05 23.09
CA PHE A 407 8.38 8.83 24.31
C PHE A 407 9.33 8.34 25.39
N SER A 408 10.05 9.31 25.96
CA SER A 408 10.92 9.15 27.12
C SER A 408 10.13 9.38 28.41
N ASN A 409 10.66 8.90 29.54
CA ASN A 409 9.99 8.97 30.85
C ASN A 409 9.75 10.39 31.38
N ASN A 410 10.29 11.41 30.70
CA ASN A 410 10.10 12.81 31.02
C ASN A 410 8.73 13.34 30.57
N ILE A 411 8.11 12.74 29.55
CA ILE A 411 6.75 13.07 29.13
C ILE A 411 5.77 12.40 30.11
N LYS A 412 5.03 13.22 30.87
CA LYS A 412 4.10 12.76 31.92
C LYS A 412 2.65 12.72 31.46
N GLY A 413 2.30 13.52 30.46
CA GLY A 413 0.96 13.58 29.91
C GLY A 413 0.96 14.21 28.54
N VAL A 414 -0.16 14.06 27.85
CA VAL A 414 -0.33 14.46 26.45
C VAL A 414 -1.63 15.25 26.29
N ILE A 415 -1.56 16.32 25.50
CA ILE A 415 -2.72 17.06 25.04
C ILE A 415 -2.64 17.15 23.52
N SER A 416 -3.67 16.72 22.81
CA SER A 416 -3.78 16.98 21.37
C SER A 416 -4.87 18.01 21.10
N LEU A 417 -4.74 18.80 20.03
CA LEU A 417 -5.82 19.70 19.61
C LEU A 417 -6.92 18.93 18.87
N ASN A 418 -6.51 17.92 18.10
CA ASN A 418 -7.39 17.05 17.34
C ASN A 418 -7.17 15.57 17.72
N GLY A 419 -8.12 14.73 17.31
CA GLY A 419 -8.12 13.29 17.52
C GLY A 419 -9.34 12.83 18.30
N SER A 420 -9.38 11.53 18.56
CA SER A 420 -10.51 10.88 19.24
C SER A 420 -10.05 9.81 20.22
N SER A 421 -10.96 9.42 21.11
CA SER A 421 -10.77 8.32 22.04
C SER A 421 -10.68 6.91 21.40
N ILE A 422 -10.98 6.80 20.09
CA ILE A 422 -10.92 5.55 19.30
C ILE A 422 -9.72 5.50 18.34
N SER A 423 -8.89 6.54 18.30
CA SER A 423 -7.66 6.57 17.49
C SER A 423 -6.63 5.55 17.98
N HIS A 424 -5.72 5.13 17.09
CA HIS A 424 -4.62 4.25 17.47
C HIS A 424 -3.70 4.86 18.54
N SER A 425 -3.45 6.16 18.46
CA SER A 425 -2.71 6.89 19.49
C SER A 425 -3.41 6.86 20.84
N ALA A 426 -4.74 7.00 20.88
CA ALA A 426 -5.53 6.87 22.10
C ALA A 426 -5.43 5.47 22.72
N ILE A 427 -5.53 4.43 21.89
CA ILE A 427 -5.41 3.03 22.35
C ILE A 427 -4.03 2.82 22.99
N LEU A 428 -2.96 3.23 22.32
CA LEU A 428 -1.60 3.02 22.81
C LEU A 428 -1.31 3.83 24.10
N LEU A 429 -1.78 5.08 24.18
CA LEU A 429 -1.63 5.90 25.39
C LEU A 429 -2.39 5.32 26.59
N LYS A 430 -3.58 4.75 26.37
CA LYS A 430 -4.34 4.05 27.42
C LYS A 430 -3.58 2.84 27.96
N GLU A 431 -3.00 2.02 27.09
CA GLU A 431 -2.21 0.86 27.51
C GLU A 431 -0.94 1.25 28.27
N LEU A 432 -0.35 2.40 27.92
CA LEU A 432 0.79 2.97 28.63
C LEU A 432 0.40 3.71 29.92
N ASN A 433 -0.89 3.75 30.28
CA ASN A 433 -1.44 4.51 31.41
C ASN A 433 -0.99 5.97 31.40
N MET A 434 -0.95 6.58 30.21
CA MET A 434 -0.47 7.93 30.03
C MET A 434 -1.66 8.89 29.93
N PRO A 435 -1.80 9.86 30.86
CA PRO A 435 -2.88 10.81 30.84
C PRO A 435 -2.94 11.54 29.50
N TYR A 436 -4.11 11.51 28.88
CA TYR A 436 -4.32 12.03 27.53
C TYR A 436 -5.67 12.72 27.44
N ILE A 437 -5.66 13.97 26.97
CA ILE A 437 -6.85 14.79 26.72
C ILE A 437 -6.80 15.38 25.31
N VAL A 438 -7.98 15.56 24.70
CA VAL A 438 -8.13 16.28 23.43
C VAL A 438 -8.75 17.64 23.74
N TYR A 439 -8.02 18.71 23.44
CA TYR A 439 -8.47 20.08 23.69
C TYR A 439 -8.00 21.06 22.61
N LYS A 440 -8.94 21.58 21.83
CA LYS A 440 -8.68 22.49 20.70
C LYS A 440 -7.92 23.76 21.08
N ASP A 441 -8.16 24.30 22.28
CA ASP A 441 -7.53 25.55 22.74
C ASP A 441 -6.28 25.33 23.59
N ALA A 442 -5.71 24.11 23.58
CA ALA A 442 -4.58 23.75 24.44
C ALA A 442 -3.31 24.59 24.20
N LYS A 443 -3.13 25.18 23.01
CA LYS A 443 -1.97 26.01 22.68
C LYS A 443 -1.75 27.17 23.68
N LYS A 444 -2.80 27.65 24.35
CA LYS A 444 -2.68 28.71 25.38
C LYS A 444 -1.88 28.29 26.63
N PHE A 445 -1.64 26.99 26.81
CA PHE A 445 -0.85 26.46 27.92
C PHE A 445 0.64 26.37 27.60
N ASP A 446 1.06 26.55 26.34
CA ASP A 446 2.46 26.44 25.94
C ASP A 446 3.39 27.33 26.77
N GLY A 447 4.50 26.76 27.24
CA GLY A 447 5.50 27.39 28.09
C GLY A 447 5.08 27.59 29.54
N ARG A 448 3.97 27.00 30.00
CA ARG A 448 3.46 27.17 31.37
C ARG A 448 3.45 25.86 32.14
N ASN A 449 3.68 25.93 33.45
CA ASN A 449 3.48 24.78 34.33
C ASN A 449 1.98 24.57 34.55
N ILE A 450 1.49 23.38 34.24
CA ILE A 450 0.08 23.02 34.40
C ILE A 450 -0.06 21.69 35.14
N VAL A 451 -1.24 21.48 35.73
CA VAL A 451 -1.71 20.17 36.20
C VAL A 451 -2.88 19.75 35.33
N ILE A 452 -2.79 18.57 34.72
CA ILE A 452 -3.94 17.87 34.18
C ILE A 452 -4.52 17.03 35.32
N ASP A 453 -5.75 17.32 35.74
CA ASP A 453 -6.49 16.50 36.70
C ASP A 453 -7.77 16.01 36.03
N THR A 454 -7.69 14.88 35.33
CA THR A 454 -8.85 14.35 34.60
C THR A 454 -9.96 13.88 35.53
N ASN A 455 -9.64 13.57 36.80
CA ASN A 455 -10.65 13.11 37.77
C ASN A 455 -11.59 14.25 38.17
N ASN A 456 -11.04 15.46 38.28
CA ASN A 456 -11.80 16.67 38.54
C ASN A 456 -12.20 17.42 37.25
N LYS A 457 -11.79 16.91 36.09
CA LYS A 457 -11.96 17.53 34.77
C LYS A 457 -11.40 18.95 34.66
N ASP A 458 -10.27 19.18 35.33
CA ASP A 458 -9.64 20.49 35.40
C ASP A 458 -8.23 20.50 34.80
N ILE A 459 -7.87 21.64 34.22
CA ILE A 459 -6.49 21.99 33.88
C ILE A 459 -6.12 23.23 34.72
N ILE A 460 -5.17 23.07 35.62
CA ILE A 460 -4.82 24.10 36.62
C ILE A 460 -3.48 24.71 36.26
N TYR A 461 -3.39 26.04 36.20
CA TYR A 461 -2.10 26.73 36.13
C TYR A 461 -1.38 26.62 37.47
N LEU A 462 -0.15 26.11 37.44
CA LEU A 462 0.77 26.24 38.56
C LEU A 462 1.45 27.61 38.42
N ASN A 463 1.06 28.55 39.27
CA ASN A 463 1.85 29.78 39.42
C ASN A 463 3.21 29.38 40.01
N ASN A 464 4.28 29.78 39.33
CA ASN A 464 5.64 29.65 39.86
C ASN A 464 5.83 30.45 41.14
#